data_AF-A1TS47-F1
#
_entry.id   AF-A1TS47-F1
#
_cell.length_a   1.000
_cell.length_b   1.000
_cell.length_c   1.000
_cell.angle_alpha   90.00
_cell.angle_beta   90.00
_cell.angle_gamma   90.00
#
_symmetry.space_group_name_H-M   'P 1'
#
loop_
_entity.id
_entity.type
_entity.pdbx_description
1 polymer ?
#
loop_
_entity_poly.entity_id
_entity_poly.type
_entity_poly.pdbx_seq_one_letter_code
_entity_poly.pdbx_strand_id
1 'polypeptide(L)'
;MSDCNCNSQNNGAQGGNHVPNYALTGFAAAPQNAAPAAPSVNLEGVHALKLSVCVGGSYNQSTNQICFSIPIYGNLCFTSPIHIPVSAQIKVCAETCGSFIPTGLKATVYLNGSSQPSFTVTVFGVC
;
A
#
# COMPACT_ATOMS: atom_id res chain seq x y z
N MET A 1 -15.36 -26.16 -34.84
CA MET A 1 -16.33 -25.30 -34.16
C MET A 1 -17.39 -26.24 -33.61
N SER A 2 -17.39 -26.46 -32.31
CA SER A 2 -18.21 -27.48 -31.65
C SER A 2 -18.55 -26.99 -30.24
N ASP A 3 -19.64 -26.23 -30.20
CA ASP A 3 -20.73 -26.20 -29.23
C ASP A 3 -20.42 -26.48 -27.74
N CYS A 4 -20.37 -25.40 -26.94
CA CYS A 4 -20.56 -25.47 -25.49
C CYS A 4 -22.06 -25.60 -25.17
N ASN A 5 -22.46 -26.77 -24.69
CA ASN A 5 -23.81 -27.06 -24.22
C ASN A 5 -23.96 -26.66 -22.74
N CYS A 6 -24.66 -25.56 -22.45
CA CYS A 6 -25.10 -25.24 -21.08
C CYS A 6 -26.34 -26.06 -20.74
N ASN A 7 -26.13 -27.18 -20.05
CA ASN A 7 -27.18 -28.02 -19.50
C ASN A 7 -28.00 -27.24 -18.46
N SER A 8 -29.24 -26.92 -18.83
CA SER A 8 -30.25 -26.42 -17.92
C SER A 8 -30.78 -27.57 -17.08
N GLN A 9 -30.32 -27.70 -15.83
CA GLN A 9 -31.00 -28.51 -14.83
C GLN A 9 -31.35 -27.65 -13.61
N ASN A 10 -32.66 -27.50 -13.50
CA ASN A 10 -33.40 -26.81 -12.47
C ASN A 10 -33.42 -27.65 -11.18
N ASN A 11 -33.42 -26.96 -10.03
CA ASN A 11 -33.80 -27.42 -8.68
C ASN A 11 -32.98 -28.52 -7.99
N GLY A 12 -32.03 -28.08 -7.18
CA GLY A 12 -31.55 -28.79 -6.00
C GLY A 12 -31.12 -27.76 -4.95
N ALA A 13 -31.81 -27.72 -3.82
CA ALA A 13 -31.53 -26.82 -2.71
C ALA A 13 -30.06 -26.93 -2.25
N GLN A 14 -29.32 -25.82 -2.26
CA GLN A 14 -28.07 -25.69 -1.52
C GLN A 14 -27.73 -24.21 -1.33
N GLY A 15 -27.60 -23.79 -0.07
CA GLY A 15 -27.17 -22.46 0.32
C GLY A 15 -25.78 -22.16 -0.22
N GLY A 16 -25.65 -21.03 -0.90
CA GLY A 16 -24.39 -20.56 -1.44
C GLY A 16 -24.65 -19.22 -2.10
N ASN A 17 -24.04 -18.16 -1.55
CA ASN A 17 -24.15 -16.77 -1.98
C ASN A 17 -24.12 -16.63 -3.50
N HIS A 18 -25.29 -16.45 -4.10
CA HIS A 18 -25.42 -16.11 -5.51
C HIS A 18 -24.81 -14.72 -5.70
N VAL A 19 -23.70 -14.65 -6.43
CA VAL A 19 -23.05 -13.37 -6.77
C VAL A 19 -24.11 -12.50 -7.45
N PRO A 20 -24.40 -11.29 -6.93
CA PRO A 20 -25.45 -10.46 -7.49
C PRO A 20 -25.18 -10.15 -8.97
N ASN A 21 -26.20 -10.28 -9.81
CA ASN A 21 -26.08 -9.96 -11.22
C ASN A 21 -26.09 -8.44 -11.43
N TYR A 22 -24.90 -7.82 -11.46
CA TYR A 22 -24.72 -6.38 -11.63
C TYR A 22 -25.05 -5.86 -13.03
N ALA A 23 -25.32 -6.74 -14.00
CA ALA A 23 -25.75 -6.32 -15.34
C ALA A 23 -27.18 -5.73 -15.34
N LEU A 24 -28.00 -6.05 -14.32
CA LEU A 24 -29.37 -5.52 -14.20
C LEU A 24 -29.49 -4.27 -13.33
N THR A 25 -28.63 -4.07 -12.32
CA THR A 25 -28.83 -3.02 -11.30
C THR A 25 -27.79 -1.90 -11.32
N GLY A 26 -26.69 -2.05 -12.05
CA GLY A 26 -25.53 -1.16 -11.93
C GLY A 26 -24.95 -1.15 -10.50
N PHE A 27 -23.81 -0.49 -10.31
CA PHE A 27 -23.10 -0.44 -9.02
C PHE A 27 -23.75 0.48 -7.97
N ALA A 28 -24.92 1.07 -8.27
CA ALA A 28 -25.52 2.15 -7.47
C ALA A 28 -26.78 1.73 -6.69
N ALA A 29 -27.17 0.46 -6.67
CA ALA A 29 -28.33 0.02 -5.90
C ALA A 29 -27.95 -0.24 -4.42
N ALA A 30 -28.23 0.74 -3.55
CA ALA A 30 -28.20 0.55 -2.10
C ALA A 30 -29.46 -0.19 -1.63
N PRO A 31 -29.36 -1.19 -0.73
CA PRO A 31 -30.52 -1.71 -0.02
C PRO A 31 -31.05 -0.62 0.92
N GLN A 32 -32.30 -0.21 0.71
CA GLN A 32 -33.04 0.64 1.62
C GLN A 32 -33.36 -0.20 2.88
N ASN A 33 -32.92 0.28 4.05
CA ASN A 33 -33.18 -0.27 5.40
C ASN A 33 -32.14 -1.23 6.01
N ALA A 34 -30.86 -0.90 5.92
CA ALA A 34 -29.89 -1.31 6.93
C ALA A 34 -29.16 -0.06 7.44
N ALA A 35 -29.00 0.06 8.76
CA ALA A 35 -28.11 1.03 9.38
C ALA A 35 -26.73 0.99 8.70
N PRO A 36 -25.95 2.09 8.66
CA PRO A 36 -24.65 2.12 8.01
C PRO A 36 -23.63 1.33 8.84
N ALA A 37 -23.75 0.01 8.86
CA ALA A 37 -22.62 -0.86 9.11
C ALA A 37 -21.79 -0.78 7.83
N ALA A 38 -20.73 0.02 7.88
CA ALA A 38 -19.71 0.04 6.84
C ALA A 38 -19.41 -1.43 6.46
N PRO A 39 -19.50 -1.81 5.17
CA PRO A 39 -19.22 -3.18 4.77
C PRO A 39 -17.81 -3.51 5.27
N SER A 40 -17.70 -4.45 6.21
CA SER A 40 -16.41 -5.02 6.57
C SER A 40 -15.98 -5.87 5.39
N VAL A 41 -15.35 -5.22 4.42
CA VAL A 41 -14.65 -5.86 3.32
C VAL A 41 -13.75 -6.94 3.95
N ASN A 42 -13.82 -8.17 3.48
CA ASN A 42 -12.88 -9.19 3.96
C ASN A 42 -11.54 -8.90 3.27
N LEU A 43 -10.54 -8.54 4.08
CA LEU A 43 -9.21 -8.09 3.66
C LEU A 43 -8.12 -9.17 3.75
N GLU A 44 -8.48 -10.45 3.88
CA GLU A 44 -7.50 -11.53 3.81
C GLU A 44 -6.76 -11.48 2.46
N GLY A 45 -5.46 -11.14 2.51
CA GLY A 45 -4.59 -11.03 1.33
C GLY A 45 -4.25 -9.61 0.84
N VAL A 46 -4.90 -8.55 1.32
CA VAL A 46 -4.58 -7.15 0.94
C VAL A 46 -3.59 -6.46 1.88
N HIS A 47 -2.66 -7.24 2.46
CA HIS A 47 -1.43 -6.70 3.06
C HIS A 47 -0.56 -5.92 2.06
N ALA A 48 -0.89 -5.95 0.77
CA ALA A 48 -0.23 -5.22 -0.31
C ALA A 48 -0.10 -3.71 -0.08
N LEU A 49 -0.95 -3.12 0.77
CA LEU A 49 -0.93 -1.68 1.05
C LEU A 49 -0.11 -1.31 2.29
N LYS A 50 0.19 -2.27 3.19
CA LYS A 50 1.05 -2.03 4.36
C LYS A 50 2.47 -2.47 4.04
N LEU A 51 3.24 -1.60 3.39
CA LEU A 51 4.62 -1.84 3.03
C LEU A 51 5.54 -1.41 4.17
N SER A 52 6.53 -2.24 4.51
CA SER A 52 7.72 -1.85 5.28
C SER A 52 8.95 -2.48 4.64
N VAL A 53 9.93 -1.66 4.26
CA VAL A 53 11.12 -2.10 3.53
C VAL A 53 12.33 -1.25 3.90
N CYS A 54 13.51 -1.86 3.97
CA CYS A 54 14.77 -1.14 4.12
C CYS A 54 15.62 -1.27 2.87
N VAL A 55 16.09 -0.14 2.34
CA VAL A 55 16.91 -0.05 1.13
C VAL A 55 18.15 0.80 1.37
N GLY A 56 19.14 0.68 0.49
CA GLY A 56 20.27 1.60 0.46
C GLY A 56 19.83 2.97 -0.04
N GLY A 57 20.36 4.03 0.57
CA GLY A 57 20.19 5.41 0.11
C GLY A 57 21.51 6.03 -0.36
N SER A 58 21.40 7.09 -1.14
CA SER A 58 22.52 7.94 -1.55
C SER A 58 22.25 9.38 -1.11
N TYR A 59 23.29 10.11 -0.72
CA TYR A 59 23.19 11.52 -0.34
C TYR A 59 23.83 12.42 -1.39
N ASN A 60 23.07 13.42 -1.82
CA ASN A 60 23.55 14.49 -2.69
C ASN A 60 23.87 15.73 -1.86
N GLN A 61 25.15 16.06 -1.76
CA GLN A 61 25.63 17.22 -1.01
C GLN A 61 25.22 18.56 -1.62
N SER A 62 25.09 18.65 -2.94
CA SER A 62 24.79 19.94 -3.59
C SER A 62 23.35 20.39 -3.35
N THR A 63 22.42 19.43 -3.21
CA THR A 63 21.00 19.69 -2.94
C THR A 63 20.58 19.36 -1.50
N ASN A 64 21.49 18.79 -0.71
CA ASN A 64 21.22 18.28 0.64
C ASN A 64 20.05 17.27 0.69
N GLN A 65 19.96 16.39 -0.32
CA GLN A 65 18.88 15.41 -0.45
C GLN A 65 19.37 13.98 -0.29
N ILE A 66 18.55 13.15 0.34
CA ILE A 66 18.72 11.71 0.38
C ILE A 66 17.76 11.10 -0.62
N CYS A 67 18.30 10.32 -1.55
CA CYS A 67 17.53 9.59 -2.54
C CYS A 67 17.65 8.08 -2.32
N PHE A 68 16.56 7.35 -2.51
CA PHE A 68 16.49 5.91 -2.36
C PHE A 68 15.40 5.36 -3.28
N SER A 69 15.54 4.12 -3.72
CA SER A 69 14.59 3.49 -4.64
C SER A 69 13.88 2.32 -3.99
N ILE A 70 12.55 2.34 -4.05
CA ILE A 70 11.70 1.22 -3.65
C ILE A 70 11.06 0.66 -4.92
N PRO A 71 11.10 -0.67 -5.18
CA PRO A 71 10.60 -1.25 -6.43
C PRO A 71 9.19 -0.82 -6.84
N ILE A 72 8.31 -0.57 -5.87
CA ILE A 72 6.89 -0.21 -6.12
C ILE A 72 6.69 1.31 -6.25
N TYR A 73 7.48 2.12 -5.54
CA TYR A 73 7.34 3.59 -5.51
C TYR A 73 8.32 4.32 -6.43
N GLY A 74 9.30 3.62 -7.00
CA GLY A 74 10.38 4.21 -7.77
C GLY A 74 11.41 4.92 -6.90
N ASN A 75 12.08 5.91 -7.48
CA ASN A 75 13.11 6.70 -6.81
C ASN A 75 12.48 7.88 -6.07
N LEU A 76 12.70 7.96 -4.77
CA LEU A 76 12.19 8.98 -3.87
C LEU A 76 13.35 9.76 -3.30
N CYS A 77 13.20 11.08 -3.23
CA CYS A 77 14.20 11.97 -2.64
C CYS A 77 13.53 12.90 -1.63
N PHE A 78 14.19 13.15 -0.50
CA PHE A 78 13.78 14.16 0.48
C PHE A 78 14.99 14.93 1.01
N THR A 79 14.76 16.17 1.45
CA THR A 79 15.82 17.00 2.03
C THR A 79 16.18 16.51 3.43
N SER A 80 17.46 16.31 3.68
CA SER A 80 17.93 15.88 5.00
C SER A 80 17.89 17.05 5.99
N PRO A 81 17.31 16.87 7.20
CA PRO A 81 17.32 17.90 8.24
C PRO A 81 18.71 18.08 8.86
N ILE A 82 19.61 17.12 8.64
CA ILE A 82 20.99 17.13 9.13
C ILE A 82 21.98 16.99 7.98
N HIS A 83 23.17 17.55 8.15
CA HIS A 83 24.24 17.38 7.19
C HIS A 83 24.91 16.01 7.37
N ILE A 84 24.99 15.22 6.29
CA ILE A 84 25.56 13.85 6.32
C ILE A 84 26.92 13.88 5.62
N PRO A 85 27.98 13.31 6.19
CA PRO A 85 29.27 13.21 5.50
C PRO A 85 29.17 12.26 4.30
N VAL A 86 29.88 12.58 3.20
CA VAL A 86 29.87 11.79 1.94
C VAL A 86 30.28 10.34 2.07
N SER A 87 31.02 10.00 3.12
CA SER A 87 31.46 8.62 3.38
C SER A 87 30.48 7.81 4.21
N ALA A 88 29.35 8.39 4.64
CA ALA A 88 28.38 7.68 5.46
C ALA A 88 27.63 6.61 4.65
N GLN A 89 27.52 5.41 5.20
CA GLN A 89 26.60 4.40 4.65
C GLN A 89 25.18 4.75 5.08
N ILE A 90 24.27 4.91 4.12
CA ILE A 90 22.90 5.33 4.38
C ILE A 90 21.97 4.14 4.12
N LYS A 91 21.22 3.77 5.15
CA LYS A 91 20.12 2.81 5.06
C LYS A 91 18.82 3.53 5.36
N VAL A 92 17.84 3.41 4.48
CA VAL A 92 16.53 4.03 4.61
C VAL A 92 15.50 2.93 4.78
N CYS A 93 14.81 2.92 5.91
CA CYS A 93 13.65 2.06 6.14
C CYS A 93 12.39 2.88 5.93
N ALA A 94 11.57 2.51 4.95
CA ALA A 94 10.33 3.19 4.65
C ALA A 94 9.14 2.32 5.01
N GLU A 95 8.11 2.95 5.56
CA GLU A 95 6.83 2.31 5.87
C GLU A 95 5.65 3.19 5.45
N THR A 96 4.61 2.56 4.91
CA THR A 96 3.36 3.24 4.58
C THR A 96 2.57 3.56 5.84
N CYS A 97 1.99 4.75 5.88
CA CYS A 97 1.16 5.24 6.98
C CYS A 97 -0.31 4.99 6.69
N GLY A 98 -1.11 4.80 7.74
CA GLY A 98 -2.53 4.47 7.64
C GLY A 98 -2.81 3.01 8.01
N SER A 99 -4.07 2.62 7.90
CA SER A 99 -4.55 1.28 8.25
C SER A 99 -4.67 0.40 7.02
N PHE A 100 -5.54 0.78 6.09
CA PHE A 100 -5.81 0.03 4.86
C PHE A 100 -5.36 0.74 3.59
N ILE A 101 -5.71 2.02 3.45
CA ILE A 101 -5.27 2.85 2.33
C ILE A 101 -4.10 3.70 2.81
N PRO A 102 -2.91 3.62 2.16
CA PRO A 102 -1.77 4.42 2.53
C PRO A 102 -2.11 5.89 2.42
N THR A 103 -2.08 6.58 3.55
CA THR A 103 -2.26 8.03 3.60
C THR A 103 -0.96 8.77 3.38
N GLY A 104 0.17 8.08 3.49
CA GLY A 104 1.51 8.62 3.33
C GLY A 104 2.60 7.56 3.39
N LEU A 105 3.85 8.01 3.31
CA LEU A 105 5.04 7.18 3.47
C LEU A 105 6.00 7.87 4.44
N LYS A 106 6.38 7.14 5.48
CA LYS A 106 7.39 7.57 6.45
C LYS A 106 8.70 6.89 6.13
N ALA A 107 9.79 7.63 6.18
CA ALA A 107 11.14 7.11 5.99
C ALA A 107 11.98 7.39 7.24
N THR A 108 12.64 6.35 7.73
CA THR A 108 13.57 6.39 8.85
C THR A 108 14.97 6.12 8.32
N VAL A 109 15.89 7.01 8.63
CA VAL A 109 17.27 6.97 8.13
C VAL A 109 18.21 6.46 9.21
N TYR A 110 19.07 5.53 8.83
CA TYR A 110 20.16 4.99 9.64
C TYR A 110 21.48 5.26 8.94
N LEU A 111 22.46 5.71 9.73
CA LEU A 111 23.80 6.02 9.24
C LEU A 111 24.80 5.00 9.78
N ASN A 112 25.77 4.62 8.95
CA ASN A 112 26.93 3.76 9.30
C ASN A 112 26.56 2.42 9.94
N GLY A 113 25.43 1.82 9.51
CA GLY A 113 24.97 0.55 10.05
C GLY A 113 24.48 0.61 11.50
N SER A 114 24.28 1.81 12.07
CA SER A 114 23.70 1.97 13.40
C SER A 114 22.31 1.32 13.49
N SER A 115 22.02 0.71 14.63
CA SER A 115 20.68 0.20 14.98
C SER A 115 19.74 1.30 15.46
N GLN A 116 20.27 2.49 15.78
CA GLN A 116 19.48 3.64 16.18
C GLN A 116 19.16 4.55 14.98
N PRO A 117 17.90 4.99 14.84
CA PRO A 117 17.52 5.89 13.76
C PRO A 117 18.18 7.25 13.98
N SER A 118 18.81 7.78 12.94
CA SER A 118 19.37 9.13 12.97
C SER A 118 18.26 10.18 12.95
N PHE A 119 17.25 9.96 12.12
CA PHE A 119 16.03 10.77 12.08
C PHE A 119 14.93 10.05 11.29
N THR A 120 13.71 10.58 11.38
CA THR A 120 12.54 10.09 10.63
C THR A 120 11.83 11.27 9.97
N VAL A 121 11.36 11.07 8.74
CA VAL A 121 10.63 12.08 7.97
C VAL A 121 9.42 11.47 7.29
N THR A 122 8.41 12.29 7.02
CA THR A 122 7.31 11.94 6.12
C THR A 122 7.70 12.36 4.71
N VAL A 123 7.80 11.40 3.79
CA VAL A 123 8.20 11.62 2.40
C VAL A 123 7.05 12.22 1.60
N PHE A 124 5.84 11.68 1.78
CA PHE A 124 4.62 12.24 1.22
C PHE A 124 3.42 11.87 2.08
N GLY A 125 2.33 12.63 1.90
CA GLY A 125 1.07 12.36 2.57
C GLY A 125 1.10 12.65 4.06
N VAL A 126 0.29 11.92 4.82
CA VAL A 126 0.15 12.08 6.27
C VAL A 126 0.47 10.80 7.03
N CYS A 127 1.32 11.01 8.04
CA CYS A 127 1.81 10.12 9.07
C CYS A 127 1.87 10.98 10.35
#